data_AF-A0A7S4VEV5-F1
#
_entry.id   AF-A0A7S4VEV5-F1
#
_cell.length_a   1.000
_cell.length_b   1.000
_cell.length_c   1.000
_cell.angle_alpha   90.00
_cell.angle_beta   90.00
_cell.angle_gamma   90.00
#
_symmetry.space_group_name_H-M   'P 1'
#
loop_
_entity.id
_entity.type
_entity.pdbx_description
1 polymer ?
#
loop_
_entity_poly.entity_id
_entity_poly.type
_entity_poly.pdbx_seq_one_letter_code
_entity_poly.pdbx_strand_id
1 'polypeptide(L)'
;LRFVLVKGDNCFVFTDETDASPIYAFPLQGLKAIIENPKNPDKNSITISPSTNNDVSKSDLVTVLLKNPRDKIEYQFSFDKSGDEEIAERFVDAIRRSESTTDEKVCS
;
A
#
# COMPACT_ATOMS: atom_id res chain seq x y z
N LEU A 1 8.52 11.88 -1.89
CA LEU A 1 7.58 11.18 -2.80
C LEU A 1 8.27 9.89 -3.26
N ARG A 2 7.50 8.82 -3.51
CA ARG A 2 7.99 7.54 -4.03
C ARG A 2 7.09 7.12 -5.17
N PHE A 3 7.66 6.43 -6.16
CA PHE A 3 6.88 5.86 -7.25
C PHE A 3 6.67 4.37 -6.98
N VAL A 4 5.43 3.90 -7.16
CA VAL A 4 5.05 2.51 -6.88
C VAL A 4 4.44 1.90 -8.14
N LEU A 5 4.97 0.75 -8.55
CA LEU A 5 4.48 -0.03 -9.68
C LEU A 5 4.00 -1.38 -9.17
N VAL A 6 2.75 -1.72 -9.48
CA VAL A 6 2.22 -3.07 -9.28
C VAL A 6 2.18 -3.78 -10.64
N LYS A 7 2.85 -4.92 -10.76
CA LYS A 7 2.90 -5.71 -11.98
C LYS A 7 2.88 -7.20 -11.66
N GLY A 8 1.84 -7.90 -12.14
CA GLY A 8 1.56 -9.26 -11.71
C GLY A 8 1.41 -9.31 -10.19
N ASP A 9 2.06 -10.28 -9.56
CA ASP A 9 1.95 -10.51 -8.11
C ASP A 9 3.05 -9.80 -7.31
N ASN A 10 3.64 -8.73 -7.86
CA ASN A 10 4.75 -8.02 -7.24
C ASN A 10 4.50 -6.52 -7.20
N CYS A 11 4.94 -5.91 -6.09
CA CYS A 11 4.98 -4.48 -5.89
C CYS A 11 6.44 -4.01 -5.91
N PHE A 12 6.70 -2.97 -6.70
CA PHE A 12 8.02 -2.38 -6.91
C PHE A 12 7.99 -0.92 -6.47
N VAL A 13 8.92 -0.54 -5.61
CA VAL A 13 9.04 0.82 -5.08
C VAL A 13 10.31 1.45 -5.64
N PHE A 14 10.16 2.61 -6.24
CA PHE A 14 11.24 3.40 -6.84
C PHE A 14 11.39 4.73 -6.07
N THR A 15 12.57 5.34 -6.17
CA THR A 15 12.75 6.68 -5.60
C THR A 15 12.00 7.71 -6.45
N ASP A 16 12.09 7.55 -7.77
CA ASP A 16 11.48 8.40 -8.79
C ASP A 16 10.87 7.54 -9.92
N GLU A 17 10.01 8.13 -10.76
CA GLU A 17 9.40 7.46 -11.93
C GLU A 17 10.42 7.15 -13.04
N THR A 18 11.51 7.91 -13.10
CA THR A 18 12.56 7.79 -14.13
C THR A 18 13.65 6.79 -13.77
N ASP A 19 13.62 6.24 -12.54
CA ASP A 19 14.62 5.31 -12.06
C ASP A 19 14.61 4.00 -12.87
N ALA A 20 15.81 3.55 -13.27
CA ALA A 20 15.96 2.32 -14.05
C ALA A 20 15.70 1.04 -13.24
N SER A 21 15.71 1.11 -11.91
CA SER A 21 15.55 -0.04 -11.03
C SER A 21 14.87 0.32 -9.70
N PRO A 22 14.04 -0.58 -9.15
CA PRO A 22 13.39 -0.34 -7.87
C PRO A 22 14.39 -0.42 -6.71
N ILE A 23 14.13 0.35 -5.66
CA ILE A 23 14.85 0.27 -4.38
C ILE A 23 14.31 -0.86 -3.50
N TYR A 24 13.05 -1.26 -3.69
CA TYR A 24 12.44 -2.41 -3.02
C TYR A 24 11.50 -3.13 -3.99
N ALA A 25 11.46 -4.45 -3.89
CA ALA A 25 10.49 -5.29 -4.56
C ALA A 25 10.00 -6.36 -3.59
N PHE A 26 8.69 -6.60 -3.56
CA PHE A 26 8.12 -7.62 -2.69
C PHE A 26 6.88 -8.29 -3.32
N PRO A 27 6.64 -9.57 -3.01
CA PRO A 27 5.47 -10.29 -3.49
C PRO A 27 4.19 -9.81 -2.77
N LEU A 28 3.08 -9.78 -3.50
CA LEU A 28 1.75 -9.43 -2.99
C LEU A 28 0.94 -10.66 -2.56
N GLN A 29 1.44 -11.87 -2.84
CA GLN A 29 0.71 -13.11 -2.57
C GLN A 29 0.33 -13.22 -1.08
N GLY A 30 -0.98 -13.38 -0.83
CA GLY A 30 -1.52 -13.52 0.52
C GLY A 30 -1.53 -12.24 1.35
N LEU A 31 -1.22 -11.08 0.75
CA LEU A 31 -1.30 -9.78 1.41
C LEU A 31 -2.63 -9.09 1.14
N LYS A 32 -3.41 -8.88 2.19
CA LYS A 32 -4.67 -8.13 2.13
C LYS A 32 -4.41 -6.63 2.26
N ALA A 33 -4.82 -5.86 1.26
CA ALA A 33 -4.80 -4.39 1.31
C ALA A 33 -6.05 -3.82 2.01
N ILE A 34 -5.84 -2.91 2.97
CA ILE A 34 -6.90 -2.28 3.77
C ILE A 34 -6.62 -0.78 3.89
N ILE A 35 -7.57 0.07 3.51
CA ILE A 35 -7.53 1.51 3.82
C ILE A 35 -7.79 1.67 5.32
N GLU A 36 -6.85 2.30 6.03
CA GLU A 36 -6.94 2.55 7.45
C GLU A 36 -8.03 3.59 7.75
N ASN A 37 -8.79 3.36 8.82
CA ASN A 37 -9.72 4.35 9.34
C ASN A 37 -8.97 5.29 10.32
N PRO A 38 -8.79 6.58 10.00
CA PRO A 38 -8.05 7.50 10.88
C PRO A 38 -8.73 7.72 12.24
N LYS A 39 -10.05 7.43 12.37
CA LYS A 39 -10.76 7.51 13.65
C LYS A 39 -10.56 6.28 14.53
N ASN A 40 -10.02 5.20 13.98
CA ASN A 40 -9.75 3.94 14.66
C ASN A 40 -8.56 3.24 13.98
N PRO A 41 -7.33 3.79 14.12
CA PRO A 41 -6.15 3.25 13.47
C PRO A 41 -5.80 1.84 14.02
N ASP A 42 -5.10 1.04 13.22
CA ASP A 42 -4.61 -0.24 13.70
C ASP A 42 -3.58 0.01 14.81
N LYS A 43 -3.63 -0.78 15.89
CA LYS A 43 -2.74 -0.62 17.05
C LYS A 43 -1.26 -0.75 16.70
N ASN A 44 -0.94 -1.40 15.59
CA ASN A 44 0.41 -1.61 15.11
C ASN A 44 0.77 -0.72 13.90
N SER A 45 -0.16 0.15 13.46
CA SER A 45 0.10 1.13 12.40
C SER A 45 1.01 2.24 12.92
N ILE A 46 1.94 2.68 12.08
CA ILE A 46 2.85 3.78 12.40
C ILE A 46 2.26 5.07 11.86
N THR A 47 1.80 5.96 12.73
CA THR A 47 1.32 7.28 12.28
C THR A 47 2.49 8.14 11.82
N ILE A 48 2.66 8.31 10.51
CA ILE A 48 3.64 9.24 9.94
C ILE A 48 3.00 10.64 9.93
N SER A 49 3.05 11.36 11.05
CA SER A 49 2.65 12.77 11.12
C SER A 49 3.85 13.66 11.48
N PRO A 50 4.29 14.58 10.60
CA PRO A 50 5.35 15.53 10.92
C PRO A 50 4.80 16.83 11.51
N SER A 51 3.79 16.77 12.39
CA SER A 51 3.26 17.96 13.07
C SER A 51 3.53 17.90 14.57
N THR A 52 4.21 18.93 15.07
CA THR A 52 4.68 19.15 16.44
C THR A 52 3.57 19.23 17.50
N ASN A 53 2.29 19.04 17.14
CA ASN A 53 1.19 18.97 18.09
C ASN A 53 0.04 18.14 17.51
N ASN A 54 -0.39 17.14 18.28
CA ASN A 54 -1.57 16.27 18.17
C ASN A 54 -1.47 15.11 17.16
N ASP A 55 -1.73 13.90 17.68
CA ASP A 55 -1.83 12.56 17.05
C ASP A 55 -2.93 12.45 15.97
N VAL A 56 -3.08 13.46 15.12
CA VAL A 56 -4.02 13.47 14.01
C VAL A 56 -3.18 13.45 12.74
N SER A 57 -3.34 12.40 11.94
CA SER A 57 -2.84 12.36 10.56
C SER A 57 -3.26 13.66 9.87
N LYS A 58 -2.35 14.32 9.14
CA LYS A 58 -2.76 15.44 8.25
C LYS A 58 -4.01 15.03 7.49
N SER A 59 -5.02 15.91 7.41
CA SER A 59 -6.33 15.62 6.81
C SER A 59 -6.25 15.01 5.41
N ASP A 60 -5.11 15.22 4.76
CA ASP A 60 -4.81 14.91 3.37
C ASP A 60 -3.96 13.65 3.21
N LEU A 61 -3.63 12.94 4.30
CA LEU A 61 -2.95 11.65 4.24
C LEU A 61 -3.94 10.51 4.47
N VAL A 62 -3.86 9.51 3.61
CA VAL A 62 -4.58 8.24 3.75
C VAL A 62 -3.58 7.10 3.83
N THR A 63 -3.75 6.24 4.83
CA THR A 63 -2.86 5.09 5.05
C THR A 63 -3.51 3.82 4.49
N VAL A 64 -2.73 3.03 3.75
CA VAL A 64 -3.09 1.67 3.32
C VAL A 64 -2.17 0.68 4.01
N LEU A 65 -2.77 -0.30 4.68
CA LEU A 65 -2.07 -1.39 5.35
C LEU A 65 -2.11 -2.64 4.46
N LEU A 66 -0.95 -3.27 4.27
CA LEU A 66 -0.86 -4.60 3.67
C LEU A 66 -0.64 -5.60 4.80
N LYS A 67 -1.65 -6.45 5.03
CA LYS A 67 -1.63 -7.44 6.10
C LYS A 67 -1.43 -8.84 5.58
N ASN A 68 -0.59 -9.61 6.24
CA ASN A 68 -0.42 -11.04 5.92
C ASN A 68 -1.61 -11.87 6.46
N PRO A 69 -1.69 -13.18 6.16
CA PRO A 69 -2.82 -14.03 6.59
C PRO A 69 -2.99 -14.18 8.10
N ARG A 70 -2.02 -13.72 8.91
CA ARG A 70 -2.09 -13.69 10.38
C ARG A 70 -2.58 -12.33 10.91
N ASP A 71 -3.14 -11.49 10.03
CA ASP A 71 -3.61 -10.13 10.31
C ASP A 71 -2.52 -9.18 10.83
N LYS A 72 -1.25 -9.52 10.60
CA LYS A 72 -0.11 -8.64 10.93
C LYS A 72 0.19 -7.71 9.77
N ILE A 73 0.47 -6.45 10.07
CA ILE A 73 0.93 -5.45 9.09
C ILE A 73 2.33 -5.86 8.61
N GLU A 74 2.46 -6.14 7.33
CA GLU A 74 3.73 -6.42 6.66
C GLU A 74 4.30 -5.15 6.01
N TYR A 75 3.41 -4.37 5.38
CA TYR A 75 3.76 -3.09 4.77
C TYR A 75 2.72 -2.02 5.05
N GLN A 76 3.15 -0.77 5.03
CA GLN A 76 2.30 0.39 5.22
C GLN A 76 2.66 1.45 4.18
N PHE A 77 1.62 1.97 3.51
CA PHE A 77 1.73 3.05 2.52
C PHE A 77 0.93 4.25 3.01
N SER A 78 1.50 5.45 2.88
CA SER A 78 0.78 6.69 3.11
C SER A 78 0.72 7.47 1.82
N PHE A 79 -0.49 7.79 1.37
CA PHE A 79 -0.74 8.57 0.17
C PHE A 79 -1.20 9.97 0.54
N ASP A 80 -0.72 10.95 -0.21
CA ASP A 80 -1.24 12.31 -0.19
C ASP A 80 -2.40 12.39 -1.19
N LYS A 81 -3.59 12.72 -0.69
CA LYS A 81 -4.82 12.80 -1.49
C LYS A 81 -5.09 14.19 -2.07
N SER A 82 -4.24 15.18 -1.77
CA SER A 82 -4.46 16.58 -2.18
C SER A 82 -4.56 16.77 -3.70
N GLY A 83 -3.93 15.89 -4.49
CA GLY A 83 -4.03 15.88 -5.95
C GLY A 83 -4.89 14.76 -6.52
N ASP A 84 -5.31 13.79 -5.70
CA ASP A 84 -6.00 12.58 -6.14
C ASP A 84 -6.68 11.87 -4.96
N GLU A 85 -7.99 12.09 -4.81
CA GLU A 85 -8.76 11.57 -3.68
C GLU A 85 -8.92 10.04 -3.69
N GLU A 86 -8.84 9.42 -4.87
CA GLU A 86 -9.08 8.00 -5.09
C GLU A 86 -7.80 7.16 -5.18
N ILE A 87 -6.62 7.78 -5.03
CA ILE A 87 -5.32 7.10 -5.22
C ILE A 87 -5.16 5.84 -4.35
N ALA A 88 -5.62 5.90 -3.10
CA ALA A 88 -5.57 4.77 -2.18
C ALA A 88 -6.53 3.64 -2.57
N GLU A 89 -7.71 3.98 -3.08
CA GLU A 89 -8.70 3.01 -3.54
C GLU A 89 -8.18 2.28 -4.78
N ARG A 90 -7.63 3.01 -5.74
CA ARG A 90 -7.02 2.40 -6.94
C ARG A 90 -5.82 1.53 -6.60
N PHE A 91 -5.02 1.92 -5.62
CA PHE A 91 -3.91 1.09 -5.14
C PHE A 91 -4.41 -0.21 -4.51
N VAL A 92 -5.43 -0.15 -3.65
CA VAL A 92 -6.05 -1.33 -3.04
C VAL A 92 -6.66 -2.25 -4.10
N ASP A 93 -7.34 -1.68 -5.09
CA ASP A 93 -7.92 -2.45 -6.20
C ASP A 93 -6.86 -3.08 -7.09
N ALA A 94 -5.73 -2.41 -7.33
CA ALA A 94 -4.60 -2.99 -8.05
C ALA A 94 -4.04 -4.22 -7.33
N ILE A 95 -3.92 -4.16 -5.99
CA ILE A 95 -3.47 -5.30 -5.18
C ILE A 95 -4.49 -6.43 -5.21
N ARG A 96 -5.78 -6.14 -5.02
CA ARG A 96 -6.85 -7.17 -5.08
C ARG A 96 -6.88 -7.90 -6.42
N ARG A 97 -6.64 -7.19 -7.52
CA ARG A 97 -6.56 -7.79 -8.85
C ARG A 97 -5.36 -8.72 -8.99
N SER A 98 -4.22 -8.38 -8.39
CA SER A 98 -3.06 -9.28 -8.36
C SER A 98 -3.37 -10.59 -7.64
N GLU A 99 -4.16 -10.57 -6.57
CA GLU A 99 -4.56 -11.80 -5.86
C GLU A 99 -5.39 -12.76 -6.74
N SER A 100 -6.23 -12.23 -7.62
CA SER A 100 -7.15 -13.02 -8.46
C SER A 100 -6.50 -13.73 -9.65
N THR A 101 -5.23 -13.47 -9.95
CA THR A 101 -4.51 -14.06 -11.10
C THR A 101 -3.81 -15.38 -10.81
N THR A 102 -3.97 -15.95 -9.60
CA THR A 102 -3.26 -17.18 -9.18
C THR A 102 -3.84 -18.47 -9.79
N ASP A 103 -4.99 -18.43 -10.46
CA ASP A 103 -5.56 -19.57 -11.19
C ASP A 103 -5.35 -19.42 -12.70
N GLU A 104 -4.16 -19.77 -13.22
CA GLU A 104 -4.06 -20.44 -14.53
C GLU A 104 -2.66 -21.00 -14.81
N LYS A 105 -2.66 -22.30 -15.18
CA LYS A 105 -1.57 -23.17 -15.68
C LYS A 105 -0.65 -23.86 -14.68
N VAL A 106 -1.20 -24.87 -14.01
CA VAL A 106 -0.58 -26.21 -14.08
C VAL A 106 -1.25 -26.95 -15.23
N CYS A 107 -0.57 -27.05 -16.38
CA CYS A 107 -0.92 -28.04 -17.40
C CYS A 107 0.16 -29.12 -17.42
N SER A 108 -0.37 -30.34 -17.36
CA SER A 108 0.17 -31.70 -17.46
C SER A 108 1.36 -31.89 -18.40
#